data_AF-A0A7H0H505-F1
#
_entry.id   AF-A0A7H0H505-F1
#
_cell.length_a   1.000
_cell.length_b   1.000
_cell.length_c   1.000
_cell.angle_alpha   90.00
_cell.angle_beta   90.00
_cell.angle_gamma   90.00
#
_symmetry.space_group_name_H-M   'P 1'
#
loop_
_entity.id
_entity.type
_entity.pdbx_description
1 polymer ?
#
loop_
_entity_poly.entity_id
_entity_poly.type
_entity_poly.pdbx_seq_one_letter_code
_entity_poly.pdbx_strand_id
1 'polypeptide(L)'
;MRKWFAALTTAAVLAIGTIAANSAEALPLAPEPVAPVTGIPTPCAPTFPYPEGASVEELKAGIQQNFGFKLAGKQWTDGNKASIRILWETLDAMECTDYRANLQSKVSGTVGINAGSIRGYAWGDWSLTKGGYVTLDFSKFQRALDSGDEGRLTRLVAHELGHVLNSDRGSNPDYWAAFKKLYAEEGRFSDYAGRSVTETFADVIGYYVGRCALDNPYDTGEHDAYYEYAKTWIFDGKEFGPAPGEELNCTVPAGGAEAPMPGPQLPEWLEGLGGE
;
A
#
# COMPACT_ATOMS: atom_id res chain seq x y z
N MET A 1 74.64 -29.94 -17.40
CA MET A 1 75.76 -30.28 -16.50
C MET A 1 76.01 -29.11 -15.56
N ARG A 2 76.08 -29.37 -14.24
CA ARG A 2 77.01 -28.79 -13.24
C ARG A 2 77.37 -27.29 -13.38
N LYS A 3 77.33 -26.38 -12.40
CA LYS A 3 77.39 -26.40 -10.92
C LYS A 3 77.31 -24.90 -10.50
N TRP A 4 76.53 -24.48 -9.50
CA TRP A 4 76.91 -24.19 -8.10
C TRP A 4 76.97 -22.69 -7.70
N PHE A 5 76.22 -22.44 -6.62
CA PHE A 5 76.24 -21.43 -5.55
C PHE A 5 77.47 -20.54 -5.29
N ALA A 6 77.16 -19.31 -4.84
CA ALA A 6 77.67 -18.54 -3.65
C ALA A 6 77.62 -17.02 -3.99
N ALA A 7 77.37 -16.04 -3.11
CA ALA A 7 77.42 -15.96 -1.65
C ALA A 7 76.51 -14.83 -1.11
N LEU A 8 76.24 -14.91 0.19
CA LEU A 8 75.52 -13.98 1.04
C LEU A 8 76.19 -12.60 1.19
N THR A 9 75.37 -11.57 1.45
CA THR A 9 75.67 -10.65 2.57
C THR A 9 74.41 -10.34 3.36
N THR A 10 74.51 -10.71 4.62
CA THR A 10 73.56 -10.59 5.72
C THR A 10 73.56 -9.16 6.25
N ALA A 11 72.39 -8.56 6.43
CA ALA A 11 72.19 -7.49 7.40
C ALA A 11 71.13 -7.96 8.39
N ALA A 12 71.59 -8.40 9.56
CA ALA A 12 70.74 -8.70 10.71
C ALA A 12 70.50 -7.40 11.47
N VAL A 13 69.23 -7.04 11.67
CA VAL A 13 68.82 -6.18 12.78
C VAL A 13 67.88 -6.98 13.66
N LEU A 14 68.24 -7.01 14.93
CA LEU A 14 67.64 -7.72 16.04
C LEU A 14 66.30 -7.13 16.49
N ALA A 15 65.45 -8.05 16.98
CA ALA A 15 64.47 -7.91 18.07
C ALA A 15 63.32 -6.89 17.85
N ILE A 16 62.07 -7.20 18.19
CA ILE A 16 61.58 -7.60 19.51
C ILE A 16 60.37 -8.53 19.33
N GLY A 17 60.35 -9.63 20.08
CA GLY A 17 59.18 -10.48 20.18
C GLY A 17 58.07 -9.78 20.98
N THR A 18 56.89 -9.70 20.38
CA THR A 18 55.63 -9.70 21.10
C THR A 18 54.92 -11.00 20.75
N ILE A 19 54.78 -11.88 21.73
CA ILE A 19 53.78 -12.95 21.68
C ILE A 19 52.43 -12.23 21.82
N ALA A 20 51.87 -11.77 20.71
CA ALA A 20 50.47 -11.41 20.66
C ALA A 20 49.71 -12.71 20.39
N ALA A 21 48.90 -13.12 21.36
CA ALA A 21 47.95 -14.20 21.19
C ALA A 21 47.14 -13.96 19.90
N ASN A 22 46.98 -14.99 19.08
CA ASN A 22 46.02 -14.98 18.00
C ASN A 22 44.61 -14.93 18.61
N SER A 23 44.13 -13.75 18.97
CA SER A 23 42.70 -13.50 19.05
C SER A 23 42.19 -13.55 17.62
N ALA A 24 41.52 -14.64 17.28
CA ALA A 24 40.63 -14.64 16.12
C ALA A 24 39.62 -13.51 16.37
N GLU A 25 39.79 -12.40 15.67
CA GLU A 25 38.74 -11.39 15.57
C GLU A 25 37.55 -12.10 14.93
N ALA A 26 36.51 -12.32 15.74
CA ALA A 26 35.22 -12.73 15.22
C ALA A 26 34.84 -11.70 14.15
N LEU A 27 34.57 -12.18 12.94
CA LEU A 27 34.03 -11.35 11.87
C LEU A 27 32.87 -10.53 12.44
N PRO A 28 32.73 -9.24 12.08
CA PRO A 28 31.57 -8.47 12.49
C PRO A 28 30.33 -9.30 12.16
N LEU A 29 29.49 -9.51 13.18
CA LEU A 29 28.19 -10.17 13.00
C LEU A 29 27.57 -9.57 11.74
N ALA A 30 27.15 -10.45 10.82
CA ALA A 30 26.39 -10.00 9.65
C ALA A 30 25.29 -9.06 10.19
N PRO A 31 25.14 -7.85 9.63
CA PRO A 31 24.07 -6.96 10.07
C PRO A 31 22.77 -7.75 10.04
N GLU A 32 21.95 -7.61 11.08
CA GLU A 32 20.63 -8.24 11.08
C GLU A 32 19.96 -7.92 9.75
N PRO A 33 19.34 -8.90 9.08
CA PRO A 33 18.66 -8.65 7.82
C PRO A 33 17.68 -7.51 8.04
N VAL A 34 17.95 -6.37 7.40
CA VAL A 34 17.06 -5.22 7.43
C VAL A 34 15.74 -5.74 6.89
N ALA A 35 14.68 -5.66 7.71
CA ALA A 35 13.35 -6.10 7.31
C ALA A 35 13.03 -5.45 5.94
N PRO A 36 12.48 -6.20 4.98
CA PRO A 36 12.05 -5.61 3.72
C PRO A 36 11.13 -4.44 4.06
N VAL A 37 11.48 -3.27 3.55
CA VAL A 37 10.75 -2.04 3.82
C VAL A 37 9.36 -2.20 3.22
N THR A 38 8.32 -2.35 4.04
CA THR A 38 6.98 -2.65 3.53
C THR A 38 6.43 -1.48 2.74
N GLY A 39 5.89 -1.74 1.54
CA GLY A 39 5.04 -0.77 0.83
C GLY A 39 3.68 -0.53 1.50
N ILE A 40 3.41 -1.25 2.58
CA ILE A 40 2.18 -1.19 3.38
C ILE A 40 2.52 -0.56 4.74
N PRO A 41 1.85 0.53 5.14
CA PRO A 41 2.09 1.12 6.44
C PRO A 41 1.50 0.26 7.56
N THR A 42 2.19 0.27 8.70
CA THR A 42 1.77 -0.40 9.93
C THR A 42 1.40 0.66 10.98
N PRO A 43 0.22 1.30 10.87
CA PRO A 43 -0.19 2.38 11.77
C PRO A 43 -0.40 1.89 13.21
N CYS A 44 -0.62 0.60 13.39
CA CYS A 44 -0.91 -0.07 14.65
C CYS A 44 -0.37 -1.50 14.62
N ALA A 45 -0.35 -2.14 15.79
CA ALA A 45 -0.11 -3.57 15.86
C ALA A 45 -1.19 -4.30 15.05
N PRO A 46 -0.82 -5.31 14.24
CA PRO A 46 -1.78 -6.08 13.45
C PRO A 46 -2.91 -6.65 14.30
N THR A 47 -4.16 -6.50 13.87
CA THR A 47 -5.33 -7.05 14.58
C THR A 47 -5.53 -8.51 14.20
N PHE A 48 -5.38 -8.79 12.91
CA PHE A 48 -5.44 -10.10 12.30
C PHE A 48 -4.17 -10.27 11.46
N PRO A 49 -3.03 -10.66 12.06
CA PRO A 49 -1.78 -10.87 11.33
C PRO A 49 -1.98 -11.79 10.12
N TYR A 50 -1.27 -11.51 9.01
CA TYR A 50 -1.32 -12.37 7.83
C TYR A 50 -0.87 -13.80 8.20
N PRO A 51 -1.69 -14.84 7.92
CA PRO A 51 -1.36 -16.20 8.32
C PRO A 51 -0.35 -16.81 7.35
N GLU A 52 0.93 -16.73 7.70
CA GLU A 52 2.02 -17.27 6.88
C GLU A 52 1.82 -18.76 6.58
N GLY A 53 2.02 -19.14 5.31
CA GLY A 53 1.87 -20.52 4.85
C GLY A 53 0.42 -21.00 4.66
N ALA A 54 -0.59 -20.18 4.95
CA ALA A 54 -1.99 -20.54 4.74
C ALA A 54 -2.30 -20.89 3.28
N SER A 55 -3.23 -21.82 3.09
CA SER A 55 -3.86 -22.11 1.80
C SER A 55 -4.75 -20.94 1.36
N VAL A 56 -5.03 -20.85 0.06
CA VAL A 56 -5.93 -19.83 -0.48
C VAL A 56 -7.33 -19.91 0.16
N GLU A 57 -7.79 -21.12 0.50
CA GLU A 57 -9.10 -21.28 1.12
C GLU A 57 -9.13 -20.81 2.58
N GLU A 58 -8.04 -21.00 3.32
CA GLU A 58 -7.89 -20.41 4.66
C GLU A 58 -7.80 -18.88 4.59
N LEU A 59 -7.07 -18.33 3.61
CA LEU A 59 -7.00 -16.89 3.39
C LEU A 59 -8.38 -16.31 3.06
N LYS A 60 -9.14 -16.97 2.18
CA LYS A 60 -10.52 -16.57 1.87
C LYS A 60 -11.41 -16.61 3.11
N ALA A 61 -11.39 -17.72 3.84
CA ALA A 61 -12.17 -17.86 5.07
C ALA A 61 -11.80 -16.79 6.11
N GLY A 62 -10.51 -16.51 6.27
CA GLY A 62 -10.01 -15.47 7.17
C GLY A 62 -10.48 -14.08 6.76
N ILE A 63 -10.46 -13.73 5.47
CA ILE A 63 -10.98 -12.43 5.01
C ILE A 63 -12.48 -12.31 5.30
N GLN A 64 -13.24 -13.38 5.06
CA GLN A 64 -14.67 -13.39 5.34
C GLN A 64 -14.98 -13.29 6.84
N GLN A 65 -14.20 -13.97 7.68
CA GLN A 65 -14.42 -14.03 9.12
C GLN A 65 -13.98 -12.75 9.84
N ASN A 66 -12.78 -12.26 9.52
CA ASN A 66 -12.15 -11.16 10.24
C ASN A 66 -12.65 -9.81 9.71
N PHE A 67 -12.75 -9.66 8.39
CA PHE A 67 -13.12 -8.41 7.74
C PHE A 67 -14.57 -8.41 7.23
N GLY A 68 -15.28 -9.54 7.22
CA GLY A 68 -16.72 -9.56 6.89
C GLY A 68 -17.04 -9.33 5.41
N PHE A 69 -16.07 -9.37 4.50
CA PHE A 69 -16.31 -9.22 3.06
C PHE A 69 -16.79 -10.53 2.41
N LYS A 70 -17.75 -10.47 1.50
CA LYS A 70 -18.08 -11.62 0.63
C LYS A 70 -17.05 -11.76 -0.48
N LEU A 71 -16.61 -12.97 -0.79
CA LEU A 71 -15.59 -13.18 -1.83
C LEU A 71 -16.20 -13.73 -3.12
N ALA A 72 -15.72 -13.23 -4.25
CA ALA A 72 -16.08 -13.69 -5.59
C ALA A 72 -14.88 -13.63 -6.54
N GLY A 73 -15.04 -14.19 -7.74
CA GLY A 73 -14.01 -14.14 -8.78
C GLY A 73 -13.13 -15.40 -8.82
N LYS A 74 -12.35 -15.53 -9.89
CA LYS A 74 -11.56 -16.73 -10.20
C LYS A 74 -10.07 -16.59 -9.88
N GLN A 75 -9.62 -15.40 -9.49
CA GLN A 75 -8.21 -15.12 -9.25
C GLN A 75 -7.77 -15.41 -7.81
N TRP A 76 -8.63 -15.95 -6.95
CA TRP A 76 -8.20 -16.55 -5.69
C TRP A 76 -7.46 -17.87 -5.96
N THR A 77 -6.15 -17.78 -6.16
CA THR A 77 -5.29 -18.91 -6.55
C THR A 77 -3.94 -18.81 -5.85
N ASP A 78 -3.21 -19.93 -5.76
CA ASP A 78 -1.89 -19.95 -5.11
C ASP A 78 -0.90 -19.01 -5.81
N GLY A 79 -1.02 -18.85 -7.14
CA GLY A 79 -0.19 -17.93 -7.92
C GLY A 79 -0.40 -16.45 -7.57
N ASN A 80 -1.53 -16.10 -6.94
CA ASN A 80 -1.85 -14.72 -6.55
C ASN A 80 -1.72 -14.49 -5.04
N LYS A 81 -1.03 -15.36 -4.30
CA LYS A 81 -0.87 -15.21 -2.84
C LYS A 81 -0.25 -13.89 -2.43
N ALA A 82 0.70 -13.35 -3.20
CA ALA A 82 1.28 -12.04 -2.93
C ALA A 82 0.22 -10.92 -3.05
N SER A 83 -0.63 -10.94 -4.08
CA SER A 83 -1.74 -9.99 -4.22
C SER A 83 -2.77 -10.13 -3.09
N ILE A 84 -3.07 -11.35 -2.66
CA ILE A 84 -3.95 -11.62 -1.51
C ILE A 84 -3.35 -11.07 -0.21
N ARG A 85 -2.02 -11.20 -0.04
CA ARG A 85 -1.29 -10.64 1.09
C ARG A 85 -1.42 -9.11 1.14
N ILE A 86 -1.18 -8.41 0.02
CA ILE A 86 -1.36 -6.95 -0.04
C ILE A 86 -2.77 -6.55 0.40
N LEU A 87 -3.79 -7.23 -0.13
CA LEU A 87 -5.18 -6.98 0.26
C LEU A 87 -5.37 -7.19 1.77
N TRP A 88 -4.93 -8.32 2.31
CA TRP A 88 -5.09 -8.65 3.72
C TRP A 88 -4.42 -7.62 4.63
N GLU A 89 -3.15 -7.32 4.39
CA GLU A 89 -2.36 -6.41 5.22
C GLU A 89 -2.87 -4.97 5.09
N THR A 90 -3.37 -4.57 3.91
CA THR A 90 -4.03 -3.25 3.76
C THR A 90 -5.34 -3.18 4.56
N LEU A 91 -6.17 -4.24 4.53
CA LEU A 91 -7.39 -4.30 5.34
C LEU A 91 -7.06 -4.23 6.84
N ASP A 92 -6.09 -5.04 7.29
CA ASP A 92 -5.68 -5.10 8.68
C ASP A 92 -5.09 -3.78 9.19
N ALA A 93 -4.32 -3.06 8.35
CA ALA A 93 -3.80 -1.74 8.69
C ALA A 93 -4.93 -0.74 9.04
N MET A 94 -6.11 -0.87 8.42
CA MET A 94 -7.26 -0.01 8.70
C MET A 94 -8.12 -0.51 9.87
N GLU A 95 -7.93 -1.73 10.39
CA GLU A 95 -8.78 -2.31 11.44
C GLU A 95 -8.63 -1.64 12.81
N CYS A 96 -7.54 -0.91 13.05
CA CYS A 96 -7.43 -0.09 14.27
C CYS A 96 -8.21 1.23 14.20
N THR A 97 -9.10 1.36 13.22
CA THR A 97 -10.06 2.47 13.07
C THR A 97 -11.46 1.90 12.82
N ASP A 98 -12.49 2.75 12.92
CA ASP A 98 -13.86 2.34 12.60
C ASP A 98 -14.16 2.29 11.09
N TYR A 99 -13.15 2.50 10.23
CA TYR A 99 -13.31 2.63 8.77
C TYR A 99 -14.11 1.50 8.14
N ARG A 100 -13.77 0.24 8.44
CA ARG A 100 -14.47 -0.93 7.89
C ARG A 100 -15.91 -1.04 8.37
N ALA A 101 -16.16 -0.84 9.66
CA ALA A 101 -17.52 -0.88 10.20
C ALA A 101 -18.38 0.23 9.56
N ASN A 102 -17.81 1.41 9.40
CA ASN A 102 -18.45 2.56 8.77
C ASN A 102 -18.79 2.28 7.30
N LEU A 103 -17.81 1.86 6.46
CA LEU A 103 -18.09 1.60 5.04
C LEU A 103 -19.10 0.47 4.83
N GLN A 104 -19.10 -0.57 5.67
CA GLN A 104 -20.08 -1.66 5.55
C GLN A 104 -21.50 -1.21 5.94
N SER A 105 -21.63 -0.23 6.84
CA SER A 105 -22.93 0.31 7.23
C SER A 105 -23.62 1.12 6.13
N LYS A 106 -22.85 1.62 5.16
CA LYS A 106 -23.31 2.51 4.08
C LYS A 106 -23.90 1.80 2.87
N VAL A 107 -23.78 0.48 2.82
CA VAL A 107 -24.37 -0.33 1.76
C VAL A 107 -25.50 -1.19 2.32
N SER A 108 -26.60 -1.32 1.57
CA SER A 108 -27.68 -2.23 1.93
C SER A 108 -27.24 -3.68 1.65
N GLY A 109 -26.53 -4.30 2.60
CA GLY A 109 -26.03 -5.67 2.51
C GLY A 109 -24.53 -5.76 2.78
N THR A 110 -23.93 -6.91 2.46
CA THR A 110 -22.48 -7.11 2.66
C THR A 110 -21.69 -6.64 1.44
N VAL A 111 -20.70 -5.77 1.64
CA VAL A 111 -19.70 -5.41 0.63
C VAL A 111 -18.92 -6.66 0.23
N GLY A 112 -18.74 -6.86 -1.07
CA GLY A 112 -17.93 -7.96 -1.58
C GLY A 112 -16.54 -7.53 -2.08
N ILE A 113 -15.62 -8.48 -2.15
CA ILE A 113 -14.35 -8.37 -2.88
C ILE A 113 -14.33 -9.42 -3.99
N ASN A 114 -14.13 -8.97 -5.22
CA ASN A 114 -14.10 -9.79 -6.42
C ASN A 114 -12.67 -9.83 -6.98
N ALA A 115 -11.96 -10.95 -6.83
CA ALA A 115 -10.68 -11.15 -7.48
C ALA A 115 -10.90 -11.59 -8.93
N GLY A 116 -10.99 -10.64 -9.84
CA GLY A 116 -11.46 -10.86 -11.21
C GLY A 116 -10.82 -9.93 -12.24
N SER A 117 -10.80 -10.38 -13.49
CA SER A 117 -10.19 -9.61 -14.57
C SER A 117 -11.02 -8.39 -14.97
N ILE A 118 -10.38 -7.24 -15.04
CA ILE A 118 -11.00 -5.98 -15.48
C ILE A 118 -10.54 -5.67 -16.90
N ARG A 119 -11.46 -5.29 -17.78
CA ARG A 119 -11.11 -4.89 -19.15
C ARG A 119 -10.41 -3.53 -19.16
N GLY A 120 -9.48 -3.32 -20.10
CA GLY A 120 -8.78 -2.05 -20.23
C GLY A 120 -7.67 -1.87 -19.21
N TYR A 121 -7.38 -0.62 -18.86
CA TYR A 121 -6.22 -0.26 -18.04
C TYR A 121 -6.49 -0.26 -16.54
N ALA A 122 -7.75 -0.32 -16.08
CA ALA A 122 -8.09 -0.27 -14.66
C ALA A 122 -7.68 -1.56 -13.92
N TRP A 123 -7.18 -1.42 -12.69
CA TRP A 123 -6.71 -2.54 -11.86
C TRP A 123 -7.64 -2.80 -10.67
N GLY A 124 -8.47 -1.81 -10.34
CA GLY A 124 -9.55 -1.88 -9.38
C GLY A 124 -10.80 -1.21 -9.95
N ASP A 125 -11.97 -1.59 -9.44
CA ASP A 125 -13.20 -0.81 -9.55
C ASP A 125 -14.16 -1.12 -8.42
N TRP A 126 -15.00 -0.15 -8.05
CA TRP A 126 -16.17 -0.38 -7.21
C TRP A 126 -17.44 -0.51 -8.06
N SER A 127 -18.09 -1.68 -7.96
CA SER A 127 -19.43 -1.93 -8.49
C SER A 127 -19.58 -1.90 -10.02
N LEU A 128 -18.53 -1.68 -10.81
CA LEU A 128 -18.59 -1.60 -12.28
C LEU A 128 -18.49 -2.99 -12.90
N THR A 129 -17.50 -3.78 -12.50
CA THR A 129 -17.31 -5.16 -12.99
C THR A 129 -18.31 -6.11 -12.33
N LYS A 130 -18.62 -5.88 -11.05
CA LYS A 130 -19.62 -6.67 -10.30
C LYS A 130 -20.30 -5.79 -9.26
N GLY A 131 -21.62 -5.61 -9.41
CA GLY A 131 -22.40 -4.74 -8.52
C GLY A 131 -22.28 -5.12 -7.04
N GLY A 132 -21.97 -4.14 -6.18
CA GLY A 132 -21.76 -4.33 -4.74
C GLY A 132 -20.42 -4.98 -4.35
N TYR A 133 -19.46 -5.07 -5.28
CA TYR A 133 -18.13 -5.63 -5.03
C TYR A 133 -17.04 -4.63 -5.42
N VAL A 134 -16.00 -4.55 -4.59
CA VAL A 134 -14.70 -4.03 -4.99
C VAL A 134 -14.04 -5.12 -5.84
N THR A 135 -13.85 -4.86 -7.12
CA THR A 135 -13.13 -5.77 -8.00
C THR A 135 -11.66 -5.38 -8.02
N LEU A 136 -10.78 -6.36 -7.81
CA LEU A 136 -9.32 -6.20 -7.90
C LEU A 136 -8.80 -7.22 -8.91
N ASP A 137 -8.05 -6.75 -9.90
CA ASP A 137 -7.44 -7.62 -10.91
C ASP A 137 -6.05 -8.08 -10.43
N PHE A 138 -6.02 -9.19 -9.70
CA PHE A 138 -4.78 -9.74 -9.15
C PHE A 138 -3.77 -10.16 -10.23
N SER A 139 -4.21 -10.41 -11.47
CA SER A 139 -3.28 -10.67 -12.57
C SER A 139 -2.52 -9.41 -13.01
N LYS A 140 -3.11 -8.23 -12.82
CA LYS A 140 -2.43 -6.95 -13.06
C LYS A 140 -1.57 -6.54 -11.87
N PHE A 141 -1.99 -6.86 -10.64
CA PHE A 141 -1.19 -6.63 -9.43
C PHE A 141 0.21 -7.22 -9.55
N GLN A 142 0.32 -8.41 -10.15
CA GLN A 142 1.60 -9.07 -10.37
C GLN A 142 2.63 -8.15 -11.07
N ARG A 143 2.19 -7.27 -11.97
CA ARG A 143 3.09 -6.33 -12.66
C ARG A 143 3.71 -5.31 -11.71
N ALA A 144 2.94 -4.79 -10.74
CA ALA A 144 3.47 -3.89 -9.73
C ALA A 144 4.38 -4.64 -8.76
N LEU A 145 3.99 -5.85 -8.35
CA LEU A 145 4.81 -6.73 -7.50
C LEU A 145 6.17 -7.04 -8.15
N ASP A 146 6.18 -7.34 -9.46
CA ASP A 146 7.40 -7.60 -10.22
C ASP A 146 8.35 -6.38 -10.25
N SER A 147 7.79 -5.16 -10.09
CA SER A 147 8.56 -3.91 -10.01
C SER A 147 8.79 -3.41 -8.57
N GLY A 148 8.33 -4.12 -7.55
CA GLY A 148 8.43 -3.69 -6.14
C GLY A 148 7.52 -2.50 -5.76
N ASP A 149 6.48 -2.21 -6.55
CA ASP A 149 5.54 -1.10 -6.33
C ASP A 149 4.33 -1.54 -5.49
N GLU A 150 4.61 -2.02 -4.28
CA GLU A 150 3.56 -2.46 -3.36
C GLU A 150 2.72 -1.28 -2.85
N GLY A 151 3.33 -0.09 -2.70
CA GLY A 151 2.64 1.12 -2.28
C GLY A 151 1.48 1.51 -3.20
N ARG A 152 1.66 1.38 -4.53
CA ARG A 152 0.56 1.55 -5.49
C ARG A 152 -0.60 0.59 -5.25
N LEU A 153 -0.31 -0.66 -4.89
CA LEU A 153 -1.35 -1.67 -4.66
C LEU A 153 -2.11 -1.40 -3.37
N THR A 154 -1.43 -0.99 -2.30
CA THR A 154 -2.06 -0.51 -1.06
C THR A 154 -2.96 0.71 -1.32
N ARG A 155 -2.43 1.71 -2.03
CA ARG A 155 -3.22 2.89 -2.44
C ARG A 155 -4.45 2.48 -3.24
N LEU A 156 -4.30 1.58 -4.21
CA LEU A 156 -5.41 1.09 -5.04
C LEU A 156 -6.49 0.40 -4.20
N VAL A 157 -6.13 -0.51 -3.30
CA VAL A 157 -7.09 -1.18 -2.42
C VAL A 157 -7.86 -0.16 -1.56
N ALA A 158 -7.15 0.78 -0.94
CA ALA A 158 -7.75 1.82 -0.11
C ALA A 158 -8.60 2.80 -0.93
N HIS A 159 -8.18 3.14 -2.15
CA HIS A 159 -8.94 3.96 -3.09
C HIS A 159 -10.30 3.33 -3.41
N GLU A 160 -10.33 2.05 -3.79
CA GLU A 160 -11.59 1.38 -4.12
C GLU A 160 -12.51 1.26 -2.90
N LEU A 161 -11.96 1.06 -1.70
CA LEU A 161 -12.74 1.10 -0.47
C LEU A 161 -13.25 2.51 -0.14
N GLY A 162 -12.52 3.56 -0.56
CA GLY A 162 -12.98 4.95 -0.50
C GLY A 162 -14.28 5.15 -1.29
N HIS A 163 -14.40 4.53 -2.47
CA HIS A 163 -15.65 4.54 -3.24
C HIS A 163 -16.80 3.83 -2.51
N VAL A 164 -16.51 2.74 -1.77
CA VAL A 164 -17.51 2.09 -0.91
C VAL A 164 -17.92 3.01 0.22
N LEU A 165 -16.96 3.63 0.90
CA LEU A 165 -17.24 4.59 1.97
C LEU A 165 -18.07 5.77 1.46
N ASN A 166 -17.95 6.15 0.18
CA ASN A 166 -18.74 7.21 -0.43
C ASN A 166 -20.06 6.74 -1.06
N SER A 167 -20.52 5.51 -0.77
CA SER A 167 -21.76 4.98 -1.35
C SER A 167 -23.02 5.70 -0.85
N ASP A 168 -22.97 6.28 0.35
CA ASP A 168 -24.08 7.02 0.96
C ASP A 168 -24.12 8.50 0.56
N ARG A 169 -23.21 8.97 -0.29
CA ARG A 169 -23.06 10.40 -0.67
C ARG A 169 -24.35 11.10 -1.09
N GLY A 170 -25.33 10.36 -1.63
CA GLY A 170 -26.63 10.88 -2.05
C GLY A 170 -27.49 11.40 -0.90
N SER A 171 -27.27 10.93 0.34
CA SER A 171 -27.92 11.51 1.54
C SER A 171 -27.19 12.75 2.06
N ASN A 172 -26.07 13.12 1.44
CA ASN A 172 -25.21 14.23 1.83
C ASN A 172 -24.80 14.24 3.32
N PRO A 173 -24.18 13.15 3.81
CA PRO A 173 -23.70 13.06 5.20
C PRO A 173 -22.60 14.10 5.49
N ASP A 174 -22.39 14.41 6.77
CA ASP A 174 -21.50 15.50 7.21
C ASP A 174 -20.08 15.39 6.65
N TYR A 175 -19.49 14.19 6.67
CA TYR A 175 -18.14 13.97 6.13
C TYR A 175 -18.10 14.34 4.63
N TRP A 176 -19.14 13.99 3.87
CA TRP A 176 -19.22 14.27 2.43
C TRP A 176 -19.48 15.75 2.15
N ALA A 177 -20.34 16.40 2.94
CA ALA A 177 -20.58 17.83 2.84
C ALA A 177 -19.28 18.62 3.11
N ALA A 178 -18.53 18.23 4.14
CA ALA A 178 -17.22 18.80 4.44
C ALA A 178 -16.23 18.58 3.29
N PHE A 179 -16.19 17.37 2.71
CA PHE A 179 -15.31 17.09 1.58
C PHE A 179 -15.63 17.93 0.34
N LYS A 180 -16.91 18.08 -0.02
CA LYS A 180 -17.30 18.91 -1.17
C LYS A 180 -16.86 20.36 -1.00
N LYS A 181 -16.97 20.90 0.22
CA LYS A 181 -16.48 22.24 0.53
C LYS A 181 -14.97 22.33 0.36
N LEU A 182 -14.24 21.38 0.94
CA LEU A 182 -12.79 21.30 0.81
C LEU A 182 -12.36 21.20 -0.66
N TYR A 183 -13.01 20.34 -1.44
CA TYR A 183 -12.73 20.20 -2.86
C TYR A 183 -12.96 21.49 -3.65
N ALA A 184 -13.99 22.27 -3.30
CA ALA A 184 -14.24 23.55 -3.93
C ALA A 184 -13.17 24.61 -3.58
N GLU A 185 -12.52 24.48 -2.44
CA GLU A 185 -11.47 25.39 -1.94
C GLU A 185 -10.09 25.00 -2.50
N GLU A 186 -9.71 23.73 -2.40
CA GLU A 186 -8.38 23.21 -2.75
C GLU A 186 -8.28 22.79 -4.23
N GLY A 187 -9.39 22.38 -4.84
CA GLY A 187 -9.41 21.90 -6.22
C GLY A 187 -8.71 20.55 -6.40
N ARG A 188 -7.90 20.43 -7.46
CA ARG A 188 -7.35 19.15 -7.92
C ARG A 188 -6.31 18.61 -6.92
N PHE A 189 -6.46 17.35 -6.53
CA PHE A 189 -5.55 16.66 -5.61
C PHE A 189 -4.49 15.81 -6.31
N SER A 190 -4.84 15.15 -7.41
CA SER A 190 -3.92 14.28 -8.14
C SER A 190 -4.21 14.33 -9.64
N ASP A 191 -3.24 13.90 -10.44
CA ASP A 191 -3.48 13.76 -11.87
C ASP A 191 -4.56 12.72 -12.18
N TYR A 192 -4.57 11.64 -11.40
CA TYR A 192 -5.48 10.49 -11.50
C TYR A 192 -6.94 10.86 -11.24
N ALA A 193 -7.22 11.64 -10.19
CA ALA A 193 -8.57 12.04 -9.82
C ALA A 193 -9.24 12.98 -10.84
N GLY A 194 -8.44 13.63 -11.70
CA GLY A 194 -8.93 14.56 -12.71
C GLY A 194 -9.73 15.69 -12.07
N ARG A 195 -11.00 15.84 -12.47
CA ARG A 195 -11.94 16.85 -11.92
C ARG A 195 -13.14 16.22 -11.20
N SER A 196 -13.10 14.91 -10.97
CA SER A 196 -14.19 14.20 -10.29
C SER A 196 -14.03 14.29 -8.79
N VAL A 197 -15.07 14.78 -8.10
CA VAL A 197 -15.07 14.91 -6.63
C VAL A 197 -14.99 13.54 -5.97
N THR A 198 -15.66 12.52 -6.52
CA THR A 198 -15.67 11.17 -5.94
C THR A 198 -14.35 10.45 -6.16
N GLU A 199 -13.71 10.64 -7.32
CA GLU A 199 -12.35 10.12 -7.55
C GLU A 199 -11.33 10.85 -6.67
N THR A 200 -11.49 12.17 -6.48
CA THR A 200 -10.63 12.95 -5.56
C THR A 200 -10.80 12.45 -4.13
N PHE A 201 -12.01 12.17 -3.68
CA PHE A 201 -12.27 11.58 -2.36
C PHE A 201 -11.59 10.22 -2.19
N ALA A 202 -11.75 9.33 -3.17
CA ALA A 202 -11.13 8.01 -3.15
C ALA A 202 -9.59 8.11 -3.19
N ASP A 203 -9.02 9.06 -3.93
CA ASP A 203 -7.58 9.29 -3.96
C ASP A 203 -7.04 9.88 -2.66
N VAL A 204 -7.74 10.83 -2.06
CA VAL A 204 -7.39 11.40 -0.76
C VAL A 204 -7.25 10.27 0.27
N ILE A 205 -8.19 9.34 0.31
CA ILE A 205 -8.14 8.14 1.17
C ILE A 205 -7.02 7.19 0.72
N GLY A 206 -6.94 6.91 -0.58
CA GLY A 206 -6.00 5.97 -1.15
C GLY A 206 -4.54 6.34 -0.85
N TYR A 207 -4.16 7.60 -1.05
CA TYR A 207 -2.82 8.09 -0.74
C TYR A 207 -2.59 8.32 0.76
N TYR A 208 -3.66 8.51 1.54
CA TYR A 208 -3.55 8.65 3.00
C TYR A 208 -3.20 7.32 3.64
N VAL A 209 -3.81 6.22 3.17
CA VAL A 209 -3.47 4.86 3.61
C VAL A 209 -2.23 4.34 2.89
N GLY A 210 -2.13 4.50 1.58
CA GLY A 210 -0.97 4.08 0.78
C GLY A 210 0.16 5.10 0.81
N ARG A 211 0.67 5.46 1.99
CA ARG A 211 1.69 6.52 2.11
C ARG A 211 2.94 6.26 1.26
N CYS A 212 3.30 4.99 1.06
CA CYS A 212 4.42 4.56 0.22
C CYS A 212 4.13 4.45 -1.29
N ALA A 213 2.95 4.85 -1.76
CA ALA A 213 2.72 4.97 -3.18
C ALA A 213 3.62 6.05 -3.78
N LEU A 214 4.13 5.79 -4.98
CA LEU A 214 4.90 6.78 -5.74
C LEU A 214 4.11 8.07 -5.94
N ASP A 215 4.86 9.18 -5.97
CA ASP A 215 4.34 10.53 -6.23
C ASP A 215 3.16 10.89 -5.31
N ASN A 216 3.26 10.52 -4.03
CA ASN A 216 2.22 10.79 -3.06
C ASN A 216 2.01 12.31 -2.91
N PRO A 217 0.82 12.85 -3.23
CA PRO A 217 0.59 14.30 -3.22
C PRO A 217 0.80 14.96 -1.84
N TYR A 218 0.78 14.18 -0.76
CA TYR A 218 1.04 14.70 0.58
C TYR A 218 2.52 14.96 0.89
N ASP A 219 3.46 14.47 0.08
CA ASP A 219 4.89 14.54 0.42
C ASP A 219 5.48 15.95 0.32
N THR A 220 4.83 16.85 -0.42
CA THR A 220 5.26 18.25 -0.58
C THR A 220 4.63 19.18 0.47
N GLY A 221 3.59 18.73 1.18
CA GLY A 221 2.75 19.56 2.04
C GLY A 221 1.74 20.44 1.28
N GLU A 222 1.72 20.42 -0.06
CA GLU A 222 0.77 21.21 -0.87
C GLU A 222 -0.69 20.84 -0.57
N HIS A 223 -0.93 19.58 -0.20
CA HIS A 223 -2.27 19.05 0.03
C HIS A 223 -2.56 18.72 1.52
N ASP A 224 -1.95 19.46 2.46
CA ASP A 224 -2.14 19.28 3.90
C ASP A 224 -3.61 19.36 4.34
N ALA A 225 -4.42 20.21 3.69
CA ALA A 225 -5.84 20.32 4.01
C ALA A 225 -6.62 19.02 3.71
N TYR A 226 -6.26 18.32 2.62
CA TYR A 226 -6.79 17.00 2.31
C TYR A 226 -6.29 15.93 3.28
N TYR A 227 -5.03 16.02 3.69
CA TYR A 227 -4.44 15.13 4.69
C TYR A 227 -5.18 15.23 6.03
N GLU A 228 -5.35 16.45 6.54
CA GLU A 228 -6.05 16.73 7.79
C GLU A 228 -7.53 16.36 7.72
N TYR A 229 -8.16 16.50 6.55
CA TYR A 229 -9.51 15.99 6.33
C TYR A 229 -9.56 14.47 6.50
N ALA A 230 -8.70 13.71 5.80
CA ALA A 230 -8.69 12.25 5.86
C ALA A 230 -8.43 11.77 7.30
N LYS A 231 -7.44 12.37 7.95
CA LYS A 231 -7.11 12.13 9.35
C LYS A 231 -8.32 12.34 10.26
N THR A 232 -8.97 13.49 10.17
CA THR A 232 -10.04 13.88 11.11
C THR A 232 -11.36 13.18 10.84
N TRP A 233 -11.80 13.16 9.57
CA TRP A 233 -13.15 12.74 9.20
C TRP A 233 -13.28 11.25 8.89
N ILE A 234 -12.18 10.61 8.47
CA ILE A 234 -12.22 9.24 7.95
C ILE A 234 -11.54 8.27 8.90
N PHE A 235 -10.42 8.67 9.50
CA PHE A 235 -9.55 7.78 10.28
C PHE A 235 -9.43 8.14 11.77
N ASP A 236 -10.28 9.04 12.28
CA ASP A 236 -10.34 9.40 13.72
C ASP A 236 -8.98 9.78 14.33
N GLY A 237 -8.23 10.61 13.62
CA GLY A 237 -6.89 11.06 14.03
C GLY A 237 -5.77 10.06 13.76
N LYS A 238 -6.07 8.85 13.26
CA LYS A 238 -5.07 7.82 12.99
C LYS A 238 -4.23 8.15 11.76
N GLU A 239 -2.91 8.05 11.90
CA GLU A 239 -1.96 8.25 10.81
C GLU A 239 -1.39 6.92 10.30
N PHE A 240 -1.18 6.83 8.99
CA PHE A 240 -0.65 5.67 8.26
C PHE A 240 0.78 5.91 7.79
N GLY A 241 1.54 6.63 8.60
CA GLY A 241 2.93 6.98 8.38
C GLY A 241 3.59 7.35 9.71
N PRO A 242 4.90 7.63 9.69
CA PRO A 242 5.61 8.03 10.89
C PRO A 242 5.18 9.44 11.32
N ALA A 243 5.55 9.82 12.54
CA ALA A 243 5.11 11.10 13.11
C ALA A 243 5.64 12.30 12.29
N PRO A 244 5.04 13.50 12.42
CA PRO A 244 5.54 14.70 11.75
C PRO A 244 7.05 14.92 11.98
N GLY A 245 7.82 14.95 10.88
CA GLY A 245 9.29 15.13 10.90
C GLY A 245 10.10 13.84 10.79
N GLU A 246 9.47 12.68 10.76
CA GLU A 246 10.12 11.39 10.48
C GLU A 246 9.94 11.00 9.00
N GLU A 247 11.01 10.50 8.38
CA GLU A 247 10.93 10.03 7.00
C GLU A 247 10.21 8.69 6.93
N LEU A 248 9.24 8.59 6.01
CA LEU A 248 8.58 7.35 5.69
C LEU A 248 9.57 6.43 4.97
N ASN A 249 9.85 5.27 5.57
CA ASN A 249 10.69 4.26 4.95
C ASN A 249 9.84 3.42 3.99
N CYS A 250 10.03 3.59 2.69
CA CYS A 250 9.34 2.85 1.63
C CYS A 250 10.32 2.05 0.77
N THR A 251 9.87 0.87 0.28
CA THR A 251 10.60 0.22 -0.80
C THR A 251 10.51 1.09 -2.05
N VAL A 252 11.66 1.44 -2.62
CA VAL A 252 11.74 2.18 -3.88
C VAL A 252 11.52 1.19 -5.02
N PRO A 253 10.49 1.39 -5.87
CA PRO A 253 10.26 0.55 -7.04
C PRO A 253 11.42 0.55 -8.04
N ALA A 254 11.50 -0.48 -8.86
CA ALA A 254 12.52 -0.57 -9.91
C ALA A 254 12.39 0.59 -10.93
N GLY A 255 13.53 1.07 -11.43
CA GLY A 255 13.56 2.14 -12.43
C GLY A 255 12.77 1.75 -13.69
N GLY A 256 11.72 2.51 -14.00
CA GLY A 256 10.79 2.20 -15.10
C GLY A 256 9.51 1.47 -14.67
N ALA A 257 9.23 1.36 -13.37
CA ALA A 257 7.91 0.99 -12.87
C ALA A 257 6.82 1.80 -13.59
N GLU A 258 5.71 1.15 -13.95
CA GLU A 258 4.62 1.81 -14.66
C GLU A 258 4.07 2.93 -13.76
N ALA A 259 4.11 4.17 -14.23
CA ALA A 259 3.50 5.28 -13.51
C ALA A 259 2.03 4.96 -13.19
N PRO A 260 1.48 5.47 -12.08
CA PRO A 260 0.05 5.34 -11.81
C PRO A 260 -0.76 5.92 -12.98
N MET A 261 -1.30 5.05 -13.83
CA MET A 261 -2.12 5.48 -14.97
C MET A 261 -3.51 5.91 -14.47
N PRO A 262 -4.11 6.97 -15.05
CA PRO A 262 -5.39 7.52 -14.57
C PRO A 262 -6.47 6.46 -14.51
N GLY A 263 -7.41 6.58 -13.57
CA GLY A 263 -8.51 5.63 -13.35
C GLY A 263 -9.52 5.62 -14.48
N PRO A 264 -10.44 4.63 -14.55
CA PRO A 264 -11.54 4.66 -15.52
C PRO A 264 -12.30 5.98 -15.36
N GLN A 265 -12.47 6.75 -16.44
CA GLN A 265 -13.43 7.86 -16.41
C GLN A 265 -14.80 7.28 -16.07
N LEU A 266 -15.34 7.61 -14.89
CA LEU A 266 -16.69 7.22 -14.53
C LEU A 266 -17.67 7.80 -15.57
N PRO A 267 -18.70 7.04 -15.98
CA PRO A 267 -19.72 7.58 -16.87
C PRO A 267 -20.43 8.79 -16.26
N GLU A 268 -20.65 9.85 -17.05
CA GLU A 268 -21.32 11.11 -16.64
C GLU A 268 -22.65 10.92 -15.88
N TRP A 269 -23.36 9.81 -16.03
CA TRP A 269 -24.61 9.57 -15.28
C TRP A 269 -24.40 9.26 -13.78
N LEU A 270 -23.16 8.95 -13.35
CA LEU A 270 -22.75 8.96 -11.94
C LEU A 270 -22.37 10.38 -11.45
N GLU A 271 -22.00 11.29 -12.37
CA GLU A 271 -21.76 12.72 -12.11
C GLU A 271 -23.09 13.51 -12.09
N GLY A 272 -24.10 13.05 -12.84
CA GLY A 272 -25.39 13.72 -13.06
C GLY A 272 -26.41 13.68 -11.91
N LEU A 273 -26.06 13.11 -10.75
CA LEU A 273 -26.85 13.31 -9.52
C LEU A 273 -26.42 14.56 -8.74
N GLY A 274 -25.43 15.31 -9.25
CA GLY A 274 -25.05 16.65 -8.79
C GLY A 274 -25.78 17.78 -9.53
N GLY A 275 -27.03 17.56 -9.94
CA GLY A 275 -27.90 18.60 -10.49
C GLY A 275 -28.70 19.28 -9.37
N GLU A 276 -28.21 20.47 -8.99
CA GLU A 276 -28.75 21.48 -8.04
C GLU A 276 -28.49 21.30 -6.53
#